data_AF-A0A3C0C321-F1
#
_entry.id   AF-A0A3C0C321-F1
#
_cell.length_a   1.000
_cell.length_b   1.000
_cell.length_c   1.000
_cell.angle_alpha   90.00
_cell.angle_beta   90.00
_cell.angle_gamma   90.00
#
_symmetry.space_group_name_H-M   'P 1'
#
loop_
_entity.id
_entity.type
_entity.pdbx_description
1 polymer ?
#
loop_
_entity_poly.entity_id
_entity_poly.type
_entity_poly.pdbx_seq_one_letter_code
_entity_poly.pdbx_strand_id
1 'polypeptide(L)'
;YALISYRTAWLKANYGPEFLAAYLSSIVGSKMSVLGQYIRSVREAGFSVLPPDINESKEDFSASGDIIRLGLSAVAKVGQSAVKNIIESREKEGRFESFWDFFLKTDSRVVNRGVIENLIKSGAFDSLEKNRAKLLNALPSFLEYASKRCSDSNQCSLFDNVDDVVLDPVMEECEDFSVREKLDFEKESMG
;
A
#
# COMPACT_ATOMS: atom_id res chain seq x y z
N TYR A 1 -26.64 24.21 -11.58
CA TYR A 1 -25.55 23.57 -12.34
C TYR A 1 -24.39 24.50 -12.65
N ALA A 2 -24.58 25.67 -13.29
CA ALA A 2 -23.48 26.59 -13.64
C ALA A 2 -22.58 27.01 -12.45
N LEU A 3 -23.15 27.26 -11.28
CA LEU A 3 -22.37 27.58 -10.07
C LEU A 3 -21.44 26.43 -9.63
N ILE A 4 -21.86 25.17 -9.79
CA ILE A 4 -21.05 23.99 -9.45
C ILE A 4 -19.88 23.87 -10.44
N SER A 5 -20.17 24.02 -11.74
CA SER A 5 -19.15 24.02 -12.79
C SER A 5 -18.11 25.13 -12.60
N TYR A 6 -18.54 26.33 -12.19
CA TYR A 6 -17.62 27.41 -11.86
C TYR A 6 -16.74 27.05 -10.67
N ARG A 7 -17.32 26.50 -9.59
CA ARG A 7 -16.57 26.09 -8.40
C ARG A 7 -15.56 24.98 -8.69
N THR A 8 -15.91 23.98 -9.49
CA THR A 8 -14.97 22.91 -9.87
C THR A 8 -13.84 23.45 -10.76
N ALA A 9 -14.14 24.33 -11.70
CA ALA A 9 -13.12 24.98 -12.52
C ALA A 9 -12.17 25.84 -11.66
N TRP A 10 -12.72 26.61 -10.71
CA TRP A 10 -11.93 27.42 -9.79
C TRP A 10 -11.03 26.58 -8.89
N LEU A 11 -11.54 25.47 -8.32
CA LEU A 11 -10.74 24.55 -7.52
C LEU A 11 -9.62 23.91 -8.34
N LYS A 12 -9.93 23.44 -9.55
CA LYS A 12 -8.91 22.86 -10.45
C LYS A 12 -7.81 23.86 -10.83
N ALA A 13 -8.16 25.14 -10.99
CA ALA A 13 -7.19 26.18 -11.37
C ALA A 13 -6.29 26.64 -10.21
N ASN A 14 -6.79 26.64 -8.96
CA ASN A 14 -6.07 27.17 -7.80
C ASN A 14 -5.49 26.08 -6.89
N TYR A 15 -6.10 24.88 -6.86
CA TYR A 15 -5.74 23.73 -6.02
C TYR A 15 -5.72 22.46 -6.87
N GLY A 16 -4.99 22.50 -7.99
CA GLY A 16 -4.95 21.44 -8.99
C GLY A 16 -4.61 20.07 -8.41
N PRO A 17 -3.48 19.90 -7.70
CA PRO A 17 -3.08 18.62 -7.11
C PRO A 17 -4.11 18.04 -6.14
N GLU A 18 -4.61 18.84 -5.20
CA GLU A 18 -5.58 18.42 -4.19
C GLU A 18 -6.93 18.08 -4.82
N PHE A 19 -7.37 18.88 -5.81
CA PHE A 19 -8.59 18.61 -6.56
C PHE A 19 -8.48 17.29 -7.35
N LEU A 20 -7.36 17.05 -8.01
CA LEU A 20 -7.12 15.82 -8.76
C LEU A 20 -7.03 14.61 -7.84
N ALA A 21 -6.36 14.71 -6.69
CA ALA A 21 -6.34 13.66 -5.68
C ALA A 21 -7.76 13.35 -5.19
N ALA A 22 -8.54 14.36 -4.79
CA ALA A 22 -9.92 14.17 -4.36
C ALA A 22 -10.81 13.55 -5.44
N TYR A 23 -10.61 13.96 -6.70
CA TYR A 23 -11.33 13.40 -7.84
C TYR A 23 -10.97 11.92 -8.05
N LEU A 24 -9.68 11.57 -8.02
CA LEU A 24 -9.21 10.18 -8.13
C LEU A 24 -9.78 9.32 -7.00
N SER A 25 -9.80 9.82 -5.76
CA SER A 25 -10.42 9.12 -4.62
C SER A 25 -11.90 8.83 -4.85
N SER A 26 -12.65 9.77 -5.45
CA SER A 26 -14.08 9.59 -5.72
C SER A 26 -14.39 8.47 -6.73
N ILE A 27 -13.41 8.08 -7.56
CA ILE A 27 -13.59 7.08 -8.61
C ILE A 27 -12.92 5.73 -8.30
N VAL A 28 -12.29 5.56 -7.13
CA VAL A 28 -11.63 4.29 -6.72
C VAL A 28 -12.58 3.09 -6.77
N GLY A 29 -13.86 3.28 -6.41
CA GLY A 29 -14.89 2.23 -6.52
C GLY A 29 -15.35 1.89 -7.94
N SER A 30 -14.81 2.57 -8.96
CA SER A 30 -15.12 2.32 -10.37
C SER A 30 -14.31 1.14 -10.93
N LYS A 31 -14.53 0.80 -12.20
CA LYS A 31 -13.68 -0.20 -12.89
C LYS A 31 -12.22 0.25 -12.88
N MET A 32 -11.31 -0.66 -12.55
CA MET A 32 -9.87 -0.39 -12.47
C MET A 32 -9.32 0.25 -13.76
N SER A 33 -9.81 -0.16 -14.93
CA SER A 33 -9.43 0.42 -16.22
C SER A 33 -9.76 1.92 -16.35
N VAL A 34 -10.83 2.38 -15.70
CA VAL A 34 -11.24 3.78 -15.66
C VAL A 34 -10.29 4.57 -14.77
N LEU A 35 -10.00 4.06 -13.57
CA LEU A 35 -9.03 4.68 -12.66
C LEU A 35 -7.66 4.85 -13.34
N GLY A 36 -7.16 3.79 -13.99
CA GLY A 36 -5.92 3.83 -14.76
C GLY A 36 -5.90 4.87 -15.89
N GLN A 37 -7.02 5.07 -16.59
CA GLN A 37 -7.12 6.14 -17.60
C GLN A 37 -6.96 7.52 -16.98
N TYR A 38 -7.62 7.79 -15.85
CA TYR A 38 -7.50 9.08 -15.19
C TYR A 38 -6.11 9.32 -14.60
N ILE A 39 -5.48 8.29 -14.04
CA ILE A 39 -4.08 8.38 -13.58
C ILE A 39 -3.15 8.77 -14.74
N ARG A 40 -3.33 8.18 -15.93
CA ARG A 40 -2.57 8.57 -17.12
C ARG A 40 -2.82 10.02 -17.51
N SER A 41 -4.08 10.46 -17.56
CA SER A 41 -4.43 11.85 -17.87
C SER A 41 -3.81 12.85 -16.87
N VAL A 42 -3.72 12.49 -15.59
CA VAL A 42 -3.09 13.32 -14.55
C VAL A 42 -1.57 13.42 -14.77
N ARG A 43 -0.91 12.32 -15.15
CA ARG A 43 0.51 12.32 -15.53
C ARG A 43 0.76 13.15 -16.79
N GLU A 44 -0.10 13.04 -17.80
CA GLU A 44 -0.04 13.84 -19.04
C GLU A 44 -0.26 15.34 -18.78
N ALA A 45 -1.05 15.69 -17.77
CA ALA A 45 -1.23 17.07 -17.32
C ALA A 45 -0.02 17.64 -16.55
N GLY A 46 1.04 16.85 -16.34
CA GLY A 46 2.29 17.29 -15.73
C GLY A 46 2.42 17.03 -14.23
N PHE A 47 1.45 16.36 -13.61
CA PHE A 47 1.52 16.01 -12.18
C PHE A 47 2.27 14.69 -11.96
N SER A 48 3.08 14.63 -10.91
CA SER A 48 3.78 13.40 -10.53
C SER A 48 2.84 12.49 -9.74
N VAL A 49 2.61 11.26 -10.22
CA VAL A 49 1.78 10.27 -9.52
C VAL A 49 2.64 9.13 -8.99
N LEU A 50 2.89 9.12 -7.69
CA LEU A 50 3.69 8.12 -6.99
C LEU A 50 2.89 6.87 -6.63
N PRO A 51 3.53 5.68 -6.63
CA PRO A 51 2.91 4.44 -6.15
C PRO A 51 2.45 4.56 -4.69
N PRO A 52 1.56 3.64 -4.24
CA PRO A 52 1.22 3.54 -2.84
C PRO A 52 2.47 3.24 -2.00
N ASP A 53 2.41 3.53 -0.70
CA ASP A 53 3.47 3.24 0.27
C ASP A 53 2.85 3.00 1.64
N ILE A 54 3.20 1.89 2.29
CA ILE A 54 2.63 1.53 3.60
C ILE A 54 2.87 2.60 4.69
N ASN A 55 3.95 3.38 4.58
CA ASN A 55 4.38 4.36 5.57
C ASN A 55 3.88 5.78 5.27
N GLU A 56 3.53 6.08 4.02
CA GLU A 56 3.17 7.44 3.60
C GLU A 56 1.76 7.56 3.01
N SER A 57 1.25 6.51 2.36
CA SER A 57 -0.09 6.56 1.77
C SER A 57 -1.19 6.60 2.84
N LYS A 58 -2.25 7.32 2.51
CA LYS A 58 -3.51 7.32 3.27
C LYS A 58 -4.46 6.27 2.68
N GLU A 59 -5.66 6.19 3.25
CA GLU A 59 -6.74 5.37 2.67
C GLU A 59 -7.00 5.81 1.23
N ASP A 60 -7.25 7.10 1.06
CA ASP A 60 -7.50 7.76 -0.22
C ASP A 60 -6.25 8.39 -0.85
N PHE A 61 -6.37 8.83 -2.11
CA PHE A 61 -5.31 9.60 -2.75
C PHE A 61 -5.03 10.87 -1.96
N SER A 62 -3.74 11.20 -1.87
CA SER A 62 -3.28 12.39 -1.16
C SER A 62 -2.37 13.21 -2.06
N ALA A 63 -2.43 14.53 -1.92
CA ALA A 63 -1.54 15.45 -2.61
C ALA A 63 -0.60 16.11 -1.60
N SER A 64 0.66 16.29 -2.01
CA SER A 64 1.67 17.05 -1.28
C SER A 64 2.45 17.89 -2.29
N GLY A 65 2.10 19.17 -2.40
CA GLY A 65 2.57 20.02 -3.50
C GLY A 65 2.13 19.44 -4.85
N ASP A 66 3.05 19.33 -5.80
CA ASP A 66 2.77 18.82 -7.16
C ASP A 66 2.79 17.28 -7.26
N ILE A 67 2.88 16.60 -6.13
CA ILE A 67 2.96 15.14 -6.03
C ILE A 67 1.64 14.58 -5.53
N ILE A 68 1.05 13.68 -6.31
CA ILE A 68 -0.13 12.90 -5.93
C ILE A 68 0.34 11.49 -5.59
N ARG A 69 0.09 11.04 -4.37
CA ARG A 69 0.38 9.68 -3.93
C ARG A 69 -0.89 8.84 -3.97
N LEU A 70 -0.76 7.65 -4.56
CA LEU A 70 -1.82 6.65 -4.61
C LEU A 70 -2.25 6.24 -3.19
N GLY A 71 -3.57 6.21 -2.97
CA GLY A 71 -4.16 5.68 -1.74
C GLY A 71 -4.07 4.16 -1.66
N LEU A 72 -4.03 3.61 -0.45
CA LEU A 72 -4.01 2.16 -0.24
C LEU A 72 -5.32 1.50 -0.73
N SER A 73 -6.43 2.25 -0.76
CA SER A 73 -7.73 1.78 -1.28
C SER A 73 -7.73 1.57 -2.80
N ALA A 74 -6.78 2.18 -3.53
CA ALA A 74 -6.65 2.05 -4.98
C ALA A 74 -6.05 0.71 -5.42
N VAL A 75 -5.47 -0.06 -4.48
CA VAL A 75 -4.84 -1.34 -4.79
C VAL A 75 -5.90 -2.43 -4.93
N ALA A 76 -5.85 -3.16 -6.05
CA ALA A 76 -6.76 -4.24 -6.37
C ALA A 76 -6.83 -5.27 -5.24
N LYS A 77 -8.06 -5.68 -4.90
CA LYS A 77 -8.34 -6.75 -3.93
C LYS A 77 -7.84 -6.44 -2.50
N VAL A 78 -7.43 -5.21 -2.22
CA VAL A 78 -7.18 -4.74 -0.85
C VAL A 78 -8.49 -4.19 -0.29
N GLY A 79 -9.09 -4.92 0.65
CA GLY A 79 -10.35 -4.52 1.26
C GLY A 79 -10.20 -3.33 2.21
N GLN A 80 -11.28 -2.56 2.40
CA GLN A 80 -11.28 -1.41 3.31
C GLN A 80 -10.86 -1.77 4.75
N SER A 81 -11.25 -2.96 5.22
CA SER A 81 -10.83 -3.47 6.53
C SER A 81 -9.32 -3.62 6.64
N ALA A 82 -8.66 -4.12 5.59
CA ALA A 82 -7.20 -4.28 5.55
C ALA A 82 -6.51 -2.91 5.52
N VAL A 83 -6.99 -1.98 4.69
CA VAL A 83 -6.46 -0.60 4.65
C VAL A 83 -6.55 0.07 6.01
N LYS A 84 -7.73 -0.02 6.64
CA LYS A 84 -7.96 0.56 7.96
C LYS A 84 -7.06 -0.06 9.02
N ASN A 85 -6.90 -1.38 9.01
CA ASN A 85 -5.99 -2.07 9.93
C ASN A 85 -4.54 -1.57 9.77
N ILE A 86 -4.03 -1.48 8.54
CA ILE A 86 -2.66 -1.00 8.27
C ILE A 86 -2.46 0.44 8.79
N ILE A 87 -3.42 1.33 8.53
CA ILE A 87 -3.33 2.73 8.96
C ILE A 87 -3.42 2.83 10.48
N GLU A 88 -4.35 2.12 11.12
CA GLU A 88 -4.49 2.13 12.58
C GLU A 88 -3.25 1.57 13.28
N SER A 89 -2.68 0.47 12.76
CA SER A 89 -1.43 -0.10 13.28
C SER A 89 -0.30 0.91 13.18
N ARG A 90 -0.18 1.62 12.04
CA ARG A 90 0.83 2.68 11.85
C ARG A 90 0.65 3.87 12.79
N GLU A 91 -0.60 4.27 13.05
CA GLU A 91 -0.91 5.39 13.95
C GLU A 91 -0.66 5.05 15.42
N LYS A 92 -0.90 3.79 15.82
CA LYS A 92 -0.71 3.33 17.20
C LYS A 92 0.74 2.97 17.53
N GLU A 93 1.43 2.29 16.61
CA GLU A 93 2.72 1.66 16.86
C GLU A 93 3.87 2.31 16.07
N GLY A 94 3.57 3.34 15.28
CA GLY A 94 4.55 4.08 14.48
C GLY A 94 4.78 3.48 13.09
N ARG A 95 5.80 3.99 12.40
CA ARG A 95 6.14 3.54 11.03
C ARG A 95 6.55 2.07 11.02
N PHE A 96 6.34 1.41 9.88
CA PHE A 96 6.87 0.08 9.62
C PHE A 96 8.36 0.20 9.30
N GLU A 97 9.21 -0.52 10.03
CA GLU A 97 10.67 -0.46 9.89
C GLU A 97 11.21 -1.56 8.99
N SER A 98 10.56 -2.72 8.97
CA SER A 98 10.94 -3.87 8.15
C SER A 98 9.71 -4.60 7.61
N PHE A 99 9.93 -5.49 6.65
CA PHE A 99 8.85 -6.33 6.14
C PHE A 99 8.29 -7.25 7.24
N TRP A 100 9.11 -7.67 8.20
CA TRP A 100 8.66 -8.48 9.34
C TRP A 100 7.88 -7.66 10.36
N ASP A 101 8.33 -6.43 10.65
CA ASP A 101 7.62 -5.48 11.51
C ASP A 101 6.19 -5.21 11.03
N PHE A 102 5.95 -5.23 9.71
CA PHE A 102 4.60 -5.21 9.14
C PHE A 102 3.72 -6.37 9.63
N PHE A 103 4.24 -7.60 9.69
CA PHE A 103 3.49 -8.76 10.22
C PHE A 103 3.30 -8.70 11.73
N LEU A 104 4.22 -8.06 12.48
CA LEU A 104 4.10 -7.89 13.92
C LEU A 104 2.98 -6.91 14.30
N LYS A 105 2.84 -5.84 13.51
CA LYS A 105 1.91 -4.74 13.78
C LYS A 105 0.52 -4.95 13.17
N THR A 106 0.37 -5.77 12.13
CA THR A 106 -0.91 -5.96 11.41
C THR A 106 -1.63 -7.26 11.75
N ASP A 107 -2.96 -7.28 11.63
CA ASP A 107 -3.76 -8.47 11.90
C ASP A 107 -3.80 -9.38 10.66
N SER A 108 -3.16 -10.54 10.76
CA SER A 108 -3.10 -11.58 9.71
C SER A 108 -4.48 -12.15 9.31
N ARG A 109 -5.52 -11.98 10.15
CA ARG A 109 -6.90 -12.38 9.82
C ARG A 109 -7.53 -11.43 8.80
N VAL A 110 -7.15 -10.15 8.82
CA VAL A 110 -7.68 -9.11 7.94
C VAL A 110 -6.77 -8.93 6.73
N VAL A 111 -5.46 -8.93 6.95
CA VAL A 111 -4.43 -8.77 5.92
C VAL A 111 -3.96 -10.16 5.46
N ASN A 112 -4.72 -10.75 4.55
CA ASN A 112 -4.42 -12.09 4.02
C ASN A 112 -3.27 -12.06 2.99
N ARG A 113 -2.76 -13.24 2.62
CA ARG A 113 -1.71 -13.41 1.61
C ARG A 113 -1.99 -12.66 0.31
N GLY A 114 -3.22 -12.72 -0.21
CA GLY A 114 -3.59 -12.05 -1.45
C GLY A 114 -3.53 -10.52 -1.35
N VAL A 115 -3.86 -9.96 -0.19
CA VAL A 115 -3.70 -8.52 0.08
C VAL A 115 -2.21 -8.14 0.03
N ILE A 116 -1.36 -8.91 0.72
CA ILE A 116 0.08 -8.63 0.79
C ILE A 116 0.73 -8.76 -0.60
N GLU A 117 0.39 -9.80 -1.38
CA GLU A 117 0.90 -9.96 -2.74
C GLU A 117 0.54 -8.76 -3.64
N ASN A 118 -0.69 -8.25 -3.55
CA ASN A 118 -1.10 -7.09 -4.35
C ASN A 118 -0.44 -5.79 -3.86
N LEU A 119 -0.20 -5.64 -2.55
CA LEU A 119 0.56 -4.51 -2.00
C LEU A 119 2.03 -4.54 -2.45
N ILE A 120 2.67 -5.72 -2.48
CA ILE A 120 4.04 -5.85 -3.01
C ILE A 120 4.05 -5.49 -4.51
N LYS A 121 3.12 -6.05 -5.29
CA LYS A 121 3.03 -5.81 -6.73
C LYS A 121 2.76 -4.35 -7.09
N SER A 122 1.97 -3.63 -6.28
CA SER A 122 1.68 -2.21 -6.48
C SER A 122 2.82 -1.27 -6.06
N GLY A 123 3.87 -1.80 -5.43
CA GLY A 123 5.01 -1.02 -4.95
C GLY A 123 4.84 -0.43 -3.55
N ALA A 124 3.82 -0.85 -2.80
CA ALA A 124 3.56 -0.33 -1.46
C ALA A 124 4.70 -0.57 -0.46
N PHE A 125 5.54 -1.57 -0.72
CA PHE A 125 6.69 -1.94 0.12
C PHE A 125 8.05 -1.46 -0.41
N ASP A 126 8.08 -0.70 -1.52
CA ASP A 126 9.33 -0.25 -2.15
C ASP A 126 10.19 0.65 -1.22
N SER A 127 9.57 1.23 -0.18
CA SER A 127 10.27 2.01 0.87
C SER A 127 11.00 1.14 1.90
N LEU A 128 10.59 -0.12 2.08
CA LEU A 128 11.23 -1.08 2.98
C LEU A 128 12.25 -1.95 2.24
N GLU A 129 11.85 -2.50 1.10
CA GLU A 129 12.70 -3.34 0.24
C GLU A 129 12.31 -3.10 -1.22
N LYS A 130 13.27 -2.64 -2.02
CA LYS A 130 13.04 -2.26 -3.43
C LYS A 130 12.90 -3.48 -4.33
N ASN A 131 13.46 -4.61 -3.91
CA ASN A 131 13.40 -5.85 -4.66
C ASN A 131 12.06 -6.56 -4.41
N ARG A 132 11.11 -6.35 -5.32
CA ARG A 132 9.77 -6.94 -5.22
C ARG A 132 9.80 -8.46 -5.38
N ALA A 133 10.76 -9.00 -6.13
CA ALA A 133 10.93 -10.45 -6.29
C ALA A 133 11.35 -11.09 -4.96
N LYS A 134 12.27 -10.44 -4.25
CA LYS A 134 12.73 -10.87 -2.92
C LYS A 134 11.57 -10.93 -1.92
N LEU A 135 10.74 -9.89 -1.88
CA LEU A 135 9.55 -9.86 -1.03
C LEU A 135 8.55 -10.97 -1.38
N LEU A 136 8.26 -11.19 -2.66
CA LEU A 136 7.32 -12.24 -3.09
C LEU A 136 7.84 -13.65 -2.79
N ASN A 137 9.14 -13.89 -2.95
CA ASN A 137 9.77 -15.18 -2.65
C ASN A 137 9.80 -15.46 -1.15
N ALA A 138 10.03 -14.43 -0.32
CA ALA A 138 10.06 -14.55 1.13
C ALA A 138 8.67 -14.68 1.77
N LEU A 139 7.62 -14.17 1.11
CA LEU A 139 6.26 -14.10 1.65
C LEU A 139 5.72 -15.42 2.24
N PRO A 140 5.87 -16.61 1.60
CA PRO A 140 5.39 -17.87 2.16
C PRO A 140 6.00 -18.17 3.53
N SER A 141 7.32 -18.02 3.66
CA SER A 141 8.03 -18.24 4.92
C SER A 141 7.59 -17.24 6.00
N PHE A 142 7.44 -15.96 5.65
CA PHE A 142 6.98 -14.93 6.57
C PHE A 142 5.56 -15.21 7.09
N LEU A 143 4.66 -15.69 6.24
CA LEU A 143 3.32 -16.11 6.66
C LEU A 143 3.34 -17.31 7.62
N GLU A 144 4.22 -18.28 7.37
CA GLU A 144 4.41 -19.41 8.29
C GLU A 144 4.92 -18.93 9.66
N TYR A 145 5.92 -18.04 9.70
CA TYR A 145 6.42 -17.48 10.96
C TYR A 145 5.33 -16.69 11.70
N ALA A 146 4.58 -15.85 10.99
CA ALA A 146 3.49 -15.08 11.59
C ALA A 146 2.39 -15.97 12.16
N SER A 147 2.02 -17.04 11.44
CA SER A 147 0.99 -17.99 11.91
C SER A 147 1.41 -18.78 13.15
N LYS A 148 2.67 -19.24 13.22
CA LYS A 148 3.23 -19.91 14.41
C LYS A 148 3.19 -19.00 15.64
N ARG A 149 3.55 -17.73 15.47
CA ARG A 149 3.47 -16.75 16.55
C ARG A 149 2.03 -16.57 17.06
N CYS A 150 1.05 -16.48 16.16
CA CYS A 150 -0.35 -16.36 16.56
C CYS A 150 -0.89 -17.60 17.29
N SER A 151 -0.42 -18.81 16.96
CA SER A 151 -0.78 -20.02 17.70
C SER A 151 -0.13 -20.04 19.09
N ASP A 152 1.14 -19.66 19.17
CA ASP A 152 1.91 -19.68 20.42
C ASP A 152 1.40 -18.60 21.40
N SER A 153 1.01 -17.42 20.90
CA SER A 153 0.42 -16.36 21.73
C SER A 153 -0.91 -16.75 22.38
N ASN A 154 -1.66 -17.67 21.76
CA ASN A 154 -2.89 -18.23 22.35
C ASN A 154 -2.61 -19.32 23.39
N GLN A 155 -1.37 -19.82 23.48
CA GLN A 155 -0.99 -20.95 24.33
C GLN A 155 0.06 -20.58 25.41
N CYS A 156 0.68 -19.40 25.34
CA CYS A 156 1.72 -18.96 26.26
C CYS A 156 1.34 -17.66 27.01
N SER A 157 0.67 -17.81 28.15
CA SER A 157 0.78 -16.86 29.26
C SER A 157 1.40 -17.60 30.43
N LEU A 158 2.74 -17.72 30.49
CA LEU A 158 3.44 -17.93 31.78
C LEU A 158 4.98 -17.83 31.74
N PHE A 159 5.64 -17.76 30.57
CA PHE A 159 7.13 -17.76 30.50
C PHE A 159 7.77 -16.76 29.53
N ASP A 160 7.01 -15.83 28.94
CA ASP A 160 7.50 -14.94 27.86
C ASP A 160 8.27 -13.70 28.36
N ASN A 161 9.00 -13.84 29.47
CA ASN A 161 9.96 -12.85 29.96
C ASN A 161 11.38 -13.33 29.69
N VAL A 162 11.76 -13.32 28.42
CA VAL A 162 13.16 -13.22 28.02
C VAL A 162 13.17 -12.35 26.78
N ASP A 163 14.08 -11.38 26.73
CA ASP A 163 14.30 -10.46 25.60
C ASP A 163 14.56 -11.23 24.29
N ASP A 164 13.52 -11.74 23.65
CA ASP A 164 13.57 -12.21 22.28
C ASP A 164 13.68 -10.96 21.41
N VAL A 165 14.92 -10.57 21.15
CA VAL A 165 15.25 -9.77 19.98
C VAL A 165 14.67 -10.54 18.80
N VAL A 166 13.48 -10.12 18.35
CA VAL A 166 12.79 -10.73 17.23
C VAL A 166 13.69 -10.46 16.02
N LEU A 167 14.56 -11.41 15.71
CA LEU A 167 15.45 -11.30 14.56
C LEU A 167 14.57 -11.32 13.31
N ASP A 168 14.68 -10.27 12.50
CA ASP A 168 14.02 -10.24 11.19
C ASP A 168 14.40 -11.52 10.41
N PRO A 169 13.43 -12.30 9.92
CA PRO A 169 13.72 -13.47 9.12
C PRO A 169 14.56 -13.08 7.90
N VAL A 170 15.59 -13.87 7.64
CA VAL A 170 16.50 -13.61 6.53
C VAL A 170 15.77 -13.83 5.21
N MET A 171 15.79 -12.82 4.34
CA MET A 171 15.31 -12.93 2.97
C MET A 171 16.47 -13.34 2.06
N GLU A 172 16.27 -14.37 1.26
CA GLU A 172 17.27 -14.81 0.27
C GLU A 172 17.46 -13.74 -0.83
N GLU A 173 18.71 -13.47 -1.21
CA GLU A 173 19.01 -12.56 -2.30
C GLU A 173 18.61 -13.19 -3.65
N CYS A 174 17.91 -12.42 -4.48
CA CYS A 174 17.51 -12.82 -5.83
C CYS A 174 17.56 -11.65 -6.81
N GLU A 175 17.59 -11.96 -8.11
CA GLU A 175 17.44 -10.94 -9.14
C GLU A 175 16.03 -10.31 -9.06
N ASP A 176 16.00 -8.98 -9.11
CA ASP A 176 14.75 -8.21 -9.11
C ASP A 176 14.06 -8.30 -10.49
N PHE A 177 12.76 -8.01 -10.50
CA PHE A 177 12.00 -7.95 -11.73
C PHE A 177 12.52 -6.84 -12.66
N SER A 178 12.46 -7.11 -13.96
CA SER A 178 12.71 -6.10 -14.96
C SER A 178 11.69 -4.96 -14.83
N VAL A 179 12.07 -3.76 -15.30
CA VAL A 179 11.17 -2.59 -15.29
C VAL A 179 9.84 -2.89 -15.98
N ARG A 180 9.87 -3.69 -17.06
CA ARG A 180 8.67 -4.07 -17.79
C ARG A 180 7.74 -4.94 -16.95
N GLU A 181 8.28 -5.94 -16.26
CA GLU A 181 7.50 -6.80 -15.37
C GLU A 181 6.91 -6.02 -14.20
N LYS A 182 7.67 -5.08 -13.61
CA LYS A 182 7.14 -4.19 -12.56
C LYS A 182 5.96 -3.35 -13.06
N LEU A 183 6.05 -2.81 -14.27
CA LEU A 183 4.95 -2.06 -14.89
C LEU A 183 3.73 -2.95 -15.17
N ASP A 184 3.94 -4.20 -15.58
CA ASP A 184 2.85 -5.16 -15.79
C ASP A 184 2.16 -5.49 -14.44
N PHE A 185 2.92 -5.68 -13.36
CA PHE A 185 2.36 -5.86 -12.01
C PHE A 185 1.60 -4.65 -11.49
N GLU A 186 2.10 -3.43 -11.74
CA GLU A 186 1.40 -2.19 -11.39
C GLU A 186 0.08 -2.07 -12.15
N LYS A 187 0.08 -2.44 -13.44
CA LYS A 187 -1.14 -2.46 -14.25
C LYS A 187 -2.16 -3.48 -13.75
N GLU A 188 -1.71 -4.68 -13.37
CA GLU A 188 -2.61 -5.70 -12.80
C GLU A 188 -3.21 -5.28 -11.44
N SER A 189 -2.41 -4.60 -10.62
CA SER A 189 -2.79 -4.21 -9.26
C SER A 189 -3.52 -2.87 -9.19
N MET A 190 -3.40 -1.99 -10.18
CA MET A 190 -3.98 -0.63 -10.13
C MET A 190 -4.68 -0.15 -11.41
N GLY A 191 -4.63 -0.91 -12.52
CA GLY A 191 -5.39 -0.64 -13.75
C GLY A 191 -4.61 -0.11 -14.94
#